data_AF-A0A7X7PMC4-F1
#
_entry.id   AF-A0A7X7PMC4-F1
#
_cell.length_a   1.000
_cell.length_b   1.000
_cell.length_c   1.000
_cell.angle_alpha   90.00
_cell.angle_beta   90.00
_cell.angle_gamma   90.00
#
_symmetry.space_group_name_H-M   'P 1'
#
loop_
_entity.id
_entity.type
_entity.pdbx_description
1 polymer ?
#
loop_
_entity_poly.entity_id
_entity_poly.type
_entity_poly.pdbx_seq_one_letter_code
_entity_poly.pdbx_strand_id
1 'polypeptide(L)'
;VLLLVHLMQTRTAYGLRLRVLGVNRRAALHAGLPVKRDIMTAFALSGGLIGLAAAVEVLGVWGYVRADWNPAFGITLFALVFLAELNVLATIPLVFFFAVVSIGGHAAALQTRLPSDFLLLLIGLVLLFMVLTRWLRSRRRASGTGLALPPSGEAS
;
A
#
# COMPACT_ATOMS: atom_id res chain seq x y z
N VAL A 1 10.96 8.32 -0.12
CA VAL A 1 9.79 8.49 -1.02
C VAL A 1 8.45 8.48 -0.28
N LEU A 2 8.11 7.44 0.49
CA LEU A 2 6.80 7.35 1.18
C LEU A 2 6.46 8.55 2.07
N LEU A 3 7.42 9.05 2.86
CA LEU A 3 7.23 10.24 3.70
C LEU A 3 6.99 11.52 2.89
N LEU A 4 7.70 11.69 1.76
CA LEU A 4 7.50 12.81 0.84
C LEU A 4 6.11 12.77 0.23
N VAL A 5 5.66 11.60 -0.23
CA VAL A 5 4.30 11.41 -0.76
C VAL A 5 3.25 11.67 0.32
N HIS A 6 3.47 11.20 1.55
CA HIS A 6 2.57 11.45 2.66
C HIS A 6 2.47 12.94 3.00
N LEU A 7 3.60 13.64 3.09
CA LEU A 7 3.65 15.08 3.34
C LEU A 7 2.96 15.84 2.22
N MET A 8 3.24 15.48 0.97
CA MET A 8 2.58 16.06 -0.21
C MET A 8 1.06 15.87 -0.13
N GLN A 9 0.59 14.68 0.24
CA GLN A 9 -0.84 14.39 0.29
C GLN A 9 -1.57 15.10 1.45
N THR A 10 -0.90 15.27 2.59
CA THR A 10 -1.51 15.81 3.82
C THR A 10 -1.31 17.31 4.01
N ARG A 11 -0.21 17.88 3.52
CA ARG A 11 0.16 19.29 3.77
C ARG A 11 0.05 20.19 2.54
N THR A 12 -0.29 19.68 1.35
CA THR A 12 -0.38 20.51 0.13
C THR A 12 -1.79 20.64 -0.42
N ALA A 13 -2.08 21.80 -1.02
CA ALA A 13 -3.32 22.06 -1.77
C ALA A 13 -3.48 21.10 -2.96
N TYR A 14 -2.38 20.55 -3.49
CA TYR A 14 -2.43 19.53 -4.54
C TYR A 14 -3.00 18.21 -4.04
N GLY A 15 -2.58 17.75 -2.86
CA GLY A 15 -3.13 16.54 -2.22
C GLY A 15 -4.64 16.65 -1.95
N LEU A 16 -5.10 17.82 -1.48
CA LEU A 16 -6.53 18.09 -1.28
C LEU A 16 -7.32 18.05 -2.60
N ARG A 17 -6.81 18.71 -3.65
CA ARG A 17 -7.42 18.69 -4.99
C ARG A 17 -7.57 17.27 -5.51
N LEU A 18 -6.56 16.43 -5.38
CA LEU A 18 -6.61 15.01 -5.77
C LEU A 18 -7.66 14.21 -4.99
N ARG A 19 -7.83 14.47 -3.68
CA ARG A 19 -8.88 13.80 -2.88
C ARG A 19 -10.28 14.20 -3.34
N VAL A 20 -10.51 15.49 -3.56
CA VAL A 20 -11.80 16.00 -4.06
C VAL A 20 -12.11 15.43 -5.45
N LEU A 21 -11.10 15.39 -6.33
CA LEU A 21 -11.17 14.76 -7.64
C LEU A 21 -11.54 13.27 -7.58
N GLY A 22 -10.98 12.54 -6.61
CA GLY A 22 -11.24 11.12 -6.40
C GLY A 22 -12.66 10.82 -5.89
N VAL A 23 -13.23 11.72 -5.08
CA VAL A 23 -14.60 11.55 -4.56
C VAL A 23 -15.65 11.91 -5.61
N ASN A 24 -15.52 13.07 -6.28
CA ASN A 24 -16.45 13.45 -7.33
C ASN A 24 -15.82 14.42 -8.34
N ARG A 25 -15.52 13.90 -9.53
CA ARG A 25 -14.97 14.68 -10.64
C ARG A 25 -15.87 15.85 -11.08
N ARG A 26 -17.20 15.68 -11.04
CA ARG A 26 -18.14 16.74 -11.45
C ARG A 26 -18.11 17.90 -10.46
N ALA A 27 -18.08 17.60 -9.16
CA ALA A 27 -17.98 18.62 -8.11
C ALA A 27 -16.66 19.41 -8.22
N ALA A 28 -15.54 18.74 -8.51
CA ALA A 28 -14.25 19.40 -8.72
C ALA A 28 -14.27 20.40 -9.89
N LEU A 29 -14.95 20.05 -11.00
CA LEU A 29 -15.11 20.94 -12.15
C LEU A 29 -15.97 22.17 -11.79
N HIS A 30 -17.05 21.97 -11.03
CA HIS A 30 -17.92 23.07 -10.58
C HIS A 30 -17.22 23.98 -9.55
N ALA A 31 -16.26 23.45 -8.78
CA ALA A 31 -15.42 24.22 -7.86
C ALA A 31 -14.27 25.00 -8.56
N GLY A 32 -14.21 24.99 -9.90
CA GLY A 32 -13.18 25.69 -10.67
C GLY A 32 -11.80 25.04 -10.64
N LEU A 33 -11.69 23.77 -10.22
CA LEU A 33 -10.40 23.09 -10.15
C LEU A 33 -9.91 22.68 -11.56
N PRO A 34 -8.60 22.85 -11.87
CA PRO A 34 -8.04 22.48 -13.16
C PRO A 34 -7.82 20.95 -13.28
N VAL A 35 -8.92 20.20 -13.38
CA VAL A 35 -8.96 18.72 -13.35
C VAL A 35 -8.01 18.06 -14.34
N LYS A 36 -7.93 18.55 -15.59
CA LYS A 36 -7.05 17.96 -16.62
C LYS A 36 -5.58 18.06 -16.22
N ARG A 37 -5.15 19.21 -15.70
CA ARG A 37 -3.76 19.45 -15.28
C ARG A 37 -3.40 18.64 -14.05
N ASP A 38 -4.31 18.52 -13.09
CA ASP A 38 -4.11 17.73 -11.88
C ASP A 38 -3.96 16.23 -12.21
N ILE A 39 -4.73 15.71 -13.17
CA ILE A 39 -4.58 14.33 -13.66
C ILE A 39 -3.23 14.14 -14.38
N MET A 40 -2.87 15.01 -15.33
CA MET A 40 -1.61 14.89 -16.06
C MET A 40 -0.38 14.96 -15.14
N THR A 41 -0.39 15.88 -14.18
CA THR A 41 0.69 15.98 -13.18
C THR A 41 0.76 14.74 -12.30
N ALA A 42 -0.38 14.16 -11.90
CA ALA A 42 -0.40 12.96 -11.08
C ALA A 42 0.18 11.75 -11.83
N PHE A 43 -0.18 11.59 -13.11
CA PHE A 43 0.39 10.56 -13.98
C PHE A 43 1.89 10.76 -14.20
N ALA A 44 2.33 11.98 -14.47
CA ALA A 44 3.75 12.30 -14.65
C ALA A 44 4.57 12.02 -13.39
N LEU A 45 4.07 12.42 -12.21
CA LEU A 45 4.71 12.15 -10.92
C LEU A 45 4.78 10.64 -10.62
N SER A 46 3.68 9.91 -10.83
CA SER A 46 3.65 8.46 -10.61
C SER A 46 4.60 7.73 -11.55
N GLY A 47 4.54 8.03 -12.85
CA GLY A 47 5.42 7.43 -13.85
C GLY A 47 6.90 7.74 -13.59
N GLY A 48 7.22 8.98 -13.19
CA GLY A 48 8.58 9.37 -12.80
C GLY A 48 9.09 8.62 -11.57
N LEU A 49 8.25 8.43 -10.54
CA LEU A 49 8.63 7.66 -9.36
C LEU A 49 8.83 6.16 -9.66
N ILE A 50 7.95 5.57 -10.47
CA ILE A 50 8.08 4.16 -10.89
C ILE A 50 9.32 3.98 -11.77
N GLY A 51 9.56 4.89 -12.70
CA GLY A 51 10.74 4.88 -13.56
C GLY A 51 12.04 5.02 -12.77
N LEU A 52 12.09 5.93 -11.79
CA LEU A 52 13.23 6.06 -10.88
C LEU A 52 13.46 4.79 -10.06
N ALA A 53 12.39 4.19 -9.52
CA ALA A 53 12.51 2.95 -8.76
C ALA A 53 13.08 1.81 -9.64
N ALA A 54 12.57 1.67 -10.87
CA ALA A 54 13.07 0.67 -11.82
C ALA A 54 14.53 0.95 -12.24
N ALA A 55 14.89 2.22 -12.48
CA ALA A 55 16.25 2.59 -12.84
C ALA A 55 17.24 2.31 -11.70
N VAL A 56 16.88 2.61 -10.46
CA VAL A 56 17.70 2.31 -9.27
C VAL A 56 17.89 0.79 -9.12
N GLU A 57 16.86 -0.01 -9.34
CA GLU A 57 16.96 -1.47 -9.28
C GLU A 57 17.91 -2.02 -10.37
N VAL A 58 17.69 -1.62 -11.62
CA VAL A 58 18.47 -2.14 -12.76
C VAL A 58 19.91 -1.64 -12.71
N LEU A 59 20.14 -0.33 -12.56
CA LEU A 59 21.47 0.26 -12.59
C LEU A 59 22.24 0.05 -11.28
N GLY A 60 21.53 0.00 -10.14
CA GLY A 60 22.15 -0.08 -8.82
C GLY A 60 22.48 -1.50 -8.38
N VAL A 61 21.62 -2.49 -8.67
CA VAL A 61 21.83 -3.87 -8.20
C VAL A 61 22.56 -4.70 -9.25
N TRP A 62 22.12 -4.63 -10.52
CA TRP A 62 22.59 -5.55 -11.56
C TRP A 62 23.60 -4.90 -12.51
N GLY A 63 23.46 -3.61 -12.79
CA GLY A 63 24.30 -2.87 -13.74
C GLY A 63 23.95 -3.13 -15.22
N TYR A 64 23.04 -4.06 -15.53
CA TYR A 64 22.54 -4.35 -16.88
C TYR A 64 21.13 -4.95 -16.81
N VAL A 65 20.38 -4.87 -17.92
CA VAL A 65 19.05 -5.49 -18.02
C VAL A 65 19.21 -6.97 -18.33
N ARG A 66 18.78 -7.81 -17.40
CA ARG A 66 18.74 -9.27 -17.58
C ARG A 66 17.57 -9.68 -18.48
N ALA A 67 17.81 -10.62 -19.39
CA ALA A 67 16.77 -11.18 -20.26
C ALA A 67 15.68 -11.94 -19.46
N ASP A 68 16.01 -12.42 -18.27
CA ASP A 68 15.14 -13.10 -17.32
C ASP A 68 14.62 -12.19 -16.18
N TRP A 69 14.67 -10.86 -16.35
CA TRP A 69 14.18 -9.93 -15.34
C TRP A 69 12.65 -9.98 -15.22
N ASN A 70 12.17 -10.65 -14.17
CA ASN A 70 10.75 -10.70 -13.80
C ASN A 70 10.53 -10.08 -12.41
N PRO A 71 10.00 -8.85 -12.33
CA PRO A 71 9.73 -8.17 -11.06
C PRO A 71 8.44 -8.69 -10.38
N ALA A 72 8.44 -9.97 -9.99
CA ALA A 72 7.30 -10.62 -9.33
C ALA A 72 6.92 -9.97 -7.98
N PHE A 73 7.89 -9.32 -7.31
CA PHE A 73 7.68 -8.63 -6.04
C PHE A 73 6.65 -7.48 -6.14
N GLY A 74 6.50 -6.85 -7.31
CA GLY A 74 5.57 -5.74 -7.51
C GLY A 74 4.11 -6.14 -7.30
N ILE A 75 3.72 -7.32 -7.80
CA ILE A 75 2.36 -7.85 -7.68
C ILE A 75 2.02 -8.14 -6.21
N THR A 76 2.97 -8.72 -5.46
CA THR A 76 2.78 -9.01 -4.04
C THR A 76 2.72 -7.73 -3.20
N LEU A 77 3.58 -6.75 -3.48
CA LEU A 77 3.57 -5.46 -2.79
C LEU A 77 2.30 -4.67 -3.07
N PHE A 78 1.74 -4.76 -4.28
CA PHE A 78 0.45 -4.15 -4.60
C PHE A 78 -0.66 -4.68 -3.67
N ALA A 79 -0.78 -6.00 -3.52
CA ALA A 79 -1.76 -6.61 -2.63
C ALA A 79 -1.58 -6.15 -1.17
N LEU A 80 -0.33 -6.02 -0.71
CA LEU A 80 0.01 -5.51 0.62
C LEU A 80 -0.43 -4.05 0.82
N VAL A 81 -0.19 -3.17 -0.16
CA VAL A 81 -0.62 -1.75 -0.07
C VAL A 81 -2.14 -1.64 -0.02
N PHE A 82 -2.87 -2.48 -0.77
CA PHE A 82 -4.32 -2.56 -0.69
C PHE A 82 -4.80 -3.07 0.67
N LEU A 83 -4.11 -4.06 1.23
CA LEU A 83 -4.37 -4.54 2.58
C LEU A 83 -4.14 -3.45 3.64
N ALA A 84 -3.22 -2.51 3.40
CA ALA A 84 -2.99 -1.33 4.22
C ALA A 84 -4.02 -0.19 3.97
N GLU A 85 -5.08 -0.43 3.20
CA GLU A 85 -6.13 0.55 2.87
C GLU A 85 -5.57 1.84 2.23
N LEU A 86 -4.49 1.71 1.46
CA LEU A 86 -3.80 2.86 0.83
C LEU A 86 -3.28 3.90 1.84
N ASN A 87 -3.20 3.55 3.13
CA ASN A 87 -2.69 4.43 4.16
C ASN A 87 -1.17 4.26 4.31
N VAL A 88 -0.42 5.33 4.02
CA VAL A 88 1.05 5.31 4.06
C VAL A 88 1.60 4.84 5.42
N LEU A 89 0.98 5.23 6.54
CA LEU A 89 1.45 4.84 7.88
C LEU A 89 1.25 3.35 8.14
N ALA A 90 0.17 2.76 7.62
CA ALA A 90 -0.11 1.33 7.77
C ALA A 90 0.74 0.48 6.82
N THR A 91 1.07 1.01 5.63
CA THR A 91 1.88 0.30 4.63
C THR A 91 3.32 0.05 5.09
N ILE A 92 3.96 1.02 5.76
CA ILE A 92 5.37 0.93 6.18
C ILE A 92 5.65 -0.33 7.03
N PRO A 93 4.99 -0.56 8.18
CA PRO A 93 5.27 -1.73 9.01
C PRO A 93 4.90 -3.04 8.31
N LEU A 94 3.89 -3.02 7.44
CA LEU A 94 3.40 -4.20 6.72
C LEU A 94 4.42 -4.69 5.68
N VAL A 95 4.93 -3.76 4.86
CA VAL A 95 5.94 -4.06 3.84
C VAL A 95 7.28 -4.40 4.49
N PHE A 96 7.64 -3.74 5.59
CA PHE A 96 8.84 -4.05 6.36
C PHE A 96 8.81 -5.48 6.89
N PHE A 97 7.72 -5.88 7.54
CA PHE A 97 7.57 -7.25 8.04
C PHE A 97 7.65 -8.28 6.90
N PHE A 98 6.97 -8.01 5.78
CA PHE A 98 7.06 -8.84 4.59
C PHE A 98 8.50 -8.96 4.07
N ALA A 99 9.25 -7.86 4.00
CA ALA A 99 10.63 -7.87 3.55
C ALA A 99 11.53 -8.72 4.47
N VAL A 100 11.39 -8.58 5.80
CA VAL A 100 12.15 -9.38 6.79
C VAL A 100 11.87 -10.87 6.61
N VAL A 101 10.60 -11.25 6.51
CA VAL A 101 10.20 -12.65 6.32
C VAL A 101 10.67 -13.19 4.97
N SER A 102 10.54 -12.40 3.90
CA SER A 102 10.94 -12.80 2.56
C SER A 102 12.46 -13.06 2.47
N ILE A 103 13.27 -12.14 3.00
CA ILE A 103 14.74 -12.26 3.00
C ILE A 103 15.17 -13.43 3.92
N GLY A 104 14.61 -13.52 5.12
CA GLY A 104 14.92 -14.59 6.06
C GLY A 104 14.50 -15.97 5.55
N GLY A 105 13.32 -16.05 4.91
CA GLY A 105 12.85 -17.25 4.24
C GLY A 105 13.79 -17.67 3.11
N HIS A 106 14.21 -16.72 2.26
CA HIS A 106 15.14 -16.98 1.17
C HIS A 106 16.48 -17.54 1.69
N ALA A 107 17.06 -16.90 2.71
CA ALA A 107 18.29 -17.37 3.33
C ALA A 107 18.16 -18.79 3.93
N ALA A 108 17.02 -19.11 4.56
CA ALA A 108 16.76 -20.44 5.10
C ALA A 108 16.61 -21.50 4.00
N ALA A 109 15.88 -21.20 2.91
CA ALA A 109 15.67 -22.15 1.83
C ALA A 109 16.96 -22.50 1.07
N LEU A 110 17.90 -21.55 0.95
CA LEU A 110 19.22 -21.80 0.39
C LEU A 110 19.99 -22.87 1.20
N GLN A 111 19.86 -22.88 2.53
CA GLN A 111 20.57 -23.83 3.39
C GLN A 111 19.98 -25.24 3.30
N THR A 112 18.66 -25.35 3.14
CA THR A 112 17.93 -26.62 3.12
C THR A 112 17.70 -27.22 1.73
N ARG A 113 18.25 -26.61 0.66
CA ARG A 113 18.06 -27.03 -0.76
C ARG A 113 16.59 -27.22 -1.15
N LEU A 114 15.69 -26.44 -0.54
CA LEU A 114 14.26 -26.49 -0.81
C LEU A 114 13.95 -25.75 -2.13
N PRO A 115 13.07 -26.29 -3.00
CA PRO A 115 12.61 -25.58 -4.18
C PRO A 115 12.00 -24.22 -3.81
N SER A 116 12.22 -23.21 -4.65
CA SER A 116 11.75 -21.82 -4.44
C SER A 116 10.23 -21.68 -4.26
N ASP A 117 9.45 -22.68 -4.68
CA ASP A 117 7.99 -22.70 -4.52
C ASP A 117 7.56 -22.79 -3.05
N PHE A 118 8.37 -23.44 -2.20
CA PHE A 118 8.11 -23.47 -0.75
C PHE A 118 8.21 -22.08 -0.12
N LEU A 119 9.05 -21.20 -0.67
CA LEU A 119 9.13 -19.81 -0.22
C LEU A 119 7.84 -19.06 -0.48
N LEU A 120 7.29 -19.20 -1.69
CA LEU A 120 6.05 -18.56 -2.10
C LEU A 120 4.88 -19.01 -1.23
N LEU A 121 4.82 -20.31 -0.90
CA LEU A 121 3.83 -20.85 0.03
C LEU A 121 3.99 -20.29 1.45
N LEU A 122 5.22 -20.24 1.98
CA LEU A 122 5.49 -19.69 3.31
C LEU A 122 5.11 -18.21 3.39
N ILE A 123 5.50 -17.43 2.39
CA ILE A 123 5.17 -16.01 2.27
C ILE A 123 3.65 -15.82 2.19
N GLY A 124 2.97 -16.62 1.35
CA GLY A 124 1.51 -16.62 1.23
C GLY A 124 0.81 -16.94 2.55
N LEU A 125 1.34 -17.92 3.31
CA LEU A 125 0.80 -18.31 4.60
C LEU A 125 1.01 -17.22 5.67
N VAL A 126 2.20 -16.59 5.70
CA VAL A 126 2.47 -15.46 6.60
C VAL A 126 1.58 -14.26 6.29
N LEU A 127 1.40 -13.95 5.00
CA LEU A 127 0.46 -12.92 4.55
C LEU A 127 -0.96 -13.25 4.99
N LEU A 128 -1.40 -14.51 4.81
CA LEU A 128 -2.72 -14.98 5.25
C LEU A 128 -2.90 -14.79 6.76
N PHE A 129 -1.94 -15.20 7.58
CA PHE A 129 -1.99 -15.01 9.04
C PHE A 129 -1.99 -13.53 9.43
N MET A 130 -1.24 -12.69 8.72
CA MET A 130 -1.22 -11.25 8.97
C MET A 130 -2.57 -10.59 8.63
N VAL A 131 -3.18 -10.96 7.50
CA VAL A 131 -4.54 -10.55 7.13
C VAL A 131 -5.54 -11.02 8.18
N LEU A 132 -5.46 -12.30 8.56
CA LEU A 132 -6.38 -12.92 9.51
C LEU A 132 -6.32 -12.24 10.88
N THR A 133 -5.11 -11.96 11.39
CA THR A 133 -4.94 -11.24 12.66
C THR A 133 -5.39 -9.77 12.56
N ARG A 134 -5.23 -9.11 11.41
CA ARG A 134 -5.77 -7.75 11.18
C ARG A 134 -7.30 -7.77 11.21
N TRP A 135 -7.91 -8.72 10.51
CA TRP A 135 -9.36 -8.91 10.46
C TRP A 135 -9.96 -9.29 11.82
N LEU A 136 -9.28 -10.15 12.57
CA LEU A 136 -9.72 -10.53 13.92
C LEU A 136 -9.67 -9.33 14.87
N ARG A 137 -8.63 -8.48 14.73
CA ARG A 137 -8.51 -7.22 15.47
C ARG A 137 -9.58 -6.20 15.08
N SER A 138 -9.95 -6.08 13.80
CA SER A 138 -11.01 -5.16 13.38
C SER A 138 -12.38 -5.58 13.93
N ARG A 139 -12.68 -6.89 13.96
CA ARG A 139 -13.90 -7.43 14.59
C ARG A 139 -13.97 -7.14 16.09
N ARG A 140 -12.86 -7.33 16.82
CA ARG A 140 -12.82 -7.04 18.27
C ARG A 140 -13.06 -5.56 18.60
N ARG A 141 -12.66 -4.63 17.71
CA ARG A 141 -12.96 -3.20 17.87
C ARG A 141 -14.43 -2.86 17.62
N ALA A 142 -15.09 -3.54 16.68
CA ALA A 142 -16.51 -3.37 16.42
C ALA A 142 -17.39 -3.84 17.60
N SER A 143 -16.94 -4.86 18.35
CA SER A 143 -17.64 -5.35 19.56
C SER A 143 -17.39 -4.50 20.81
N GLY A 144 -16.46 -3.53 20.79
CA GLY A 144 -16.13 -2.68 21.93
C GLY A 144 -16.97 -1.40 22.07
N THR A 145 -17.81 -1.07 21.08
CA THR A 145 -18.57 0.19 21.04
C THR A 145 -20.08 -0.01 21.25
N GLY A 146 -20.47 -1.10 21.94
CA GLY A 146 -21.87 -1.47 22.18
C GLY A 146 -22.48 -0.96 23.50
N LEU A 147 -21.95 0.09 24.15
CA LEU A 147 -22.40 0.50 25.50
C LEU A 147 -22.63 2.00 25.70
N ALA A 148 -23.05 2.73 24.67
CA ALA A 148 -23.59 4.07 24.86
C ALA A 148 -24.83 4.31 23.98
N LEU A 149 -25.93 3.64 24.33
CA LEU A 149 -27.27 4.14 24.01
C LEU A 149 -27.80 4.81 25.29
N PRO A 150 -28.01 6.14 25.32
CA PRO A 150 -28.87 6.71 26.35
C PRO A 150 -30.32 6.20 26.13
N PRO A 151 -31.04 5.88 27.22
CA PRO A 151 -32.34 5.22 27.16
C PRO A 151 -33.41 6.08 26.50
N SER A 152 -34.29 5.41 25.76
CA SER A 152 -35.62 5.89 25.39
C SER A 152 -36.43 6.29 26.62
N GLY A 153 -36.93 7.52 26.62
CA GLY A 153 -37.98 8.04 27.52
C GLY A 153 -38.35 9.44 27.03
N GLU A 154 -39.47 9.58 26.32
CA GLU A 154 -40.74 10.06 26.87
C GLU A 154 -40.89 11.60 26.80
N ALA A 155 -42.14 12.03 26.65
CA ALA A 155 -42.67 13.38 26.48
C ALA A 155 -42.56 13.94 25.05
N SER A 156 -43.55 13.69 24.18
CA SER A 156 -44.87 14.37 24.11
C SER A 156 -44.79 15.74 23.46
#